data_AF-A0AAD4YFY7-F1
#
_entry.id   AF-A0AAD4YFY7-F1
#
_cell.length_a   1.000
_cell.length_b   1.000
_cell.length_c   1.000
_cell.angle_alpha   90.00
_cell.angle_beta   90.00
_cell.angle_gamma   90.00
#
_symmetry.space_group_name_H-M   'P 1'
#
loop_
_entity.id
_entity.type
_entity.pdbx_description
1 polymer ?
#
loop_
_entity_poly.entity_id
_entity_poly.type
_entity_poly.pdbx_seq_one_letter_code
_entity_poly.pdbx_strand_id
1 'polypeptide(L)'
;MSQSEDGSSSQKEESLSTSEALPNAESLPRNVINDKVADLVEFLLLKYRTKELTTKAEMLNVVIQDYQDHFPEIFREASECLQLAFGVDVKEVDPSDDSYVLVTTLGLTCDGMMSDGETMPKNGILIVILSMIFMEGDCVSEEKVWEVLNVMGVYDGTDHFIYGEPRELITRVLVQEQYFEYRQVPNSDPARYEFLWGPRAHAEICKMTLLEFLAKISGSDPRAFPLWYEEALRQQEERAQSGITTTDDTSAMASESSSAPSSSFCPE
;
A
#
# COMPACT_ATOMS: atom_id res chain seq x y z
N MET A 1 -17.85 -41.75 -91.81
CA MET A 1 -16.64 -40.93 -92.00
C MET A 1 -16.82 -39.72 -91.10
N SER A 2 -16.03 -39.37 -90.10
CA SER A 2 -14.79 -39.85 -89.46
C SER A 2 -14.78 -39.08 -88.10
N GLN A 3 -14.38 -39.62 -86.93
CA GLN A 3 -13.02 -39.52 -86.33
C GLN A 3 -12.19 -38.32 -86.87
N SER A 4 -11.45 -37.48 -86.13
CA SER A 4 -10.65 -37.60 -84.89
C SER A 4 -10.25 -36.15 -84.48
N GLU A 5 -10.09 -35.77 -83.20
CA GLU A 5 -8.86 -35.78 -82.34
C GLU A 5 -7.83 -34.65 -82.54
N ASP A 6 -7.22 -34.31 -81.39
CA ASP A 6 -6.02 -33.50 -81.07
C ASP A 6 -6.13 -31.96 -80.97
N GLY A 7 -5.67 -31.29 -79.91
CA GLY A 7 -4.97 -31.76 -78.70
C GLY A 7 -4.39 -30.62 -77.83
N SER A 8 -3.94 -31.00 -76.63
CA SER A 8 -2.87 -30.41 -75.78
C SER A 8 -3.17 -29.31 -74.72
N SER A 9 -3.26 -29.80 -73.47
CA SER A 9 -2.47 -29.49 -72.26
C SER A 9 -2.18 -28.05 -71.78
N SER A 10 -2.61 -27.76 -70.53
CA SER A 10 -1.78 -27.15 -69.49
C SER A 10 -2.42 -27.31 -68.11
N GLN A 11 -1.81 -28.12 -67.24
CA GLN A 11 -2.08 -28.19 -65.80
C GLN A 11 -1.68 -26.87 -65.12
N LYS A 12 -2.50 -26.38 -64.18
CA LYS A 12 -2.04 -25.66 -63.01
C LYS A 12 -2.91 -26.04 -61.83
N GLU A 13 -2.32 -26.80 -60.93
CA GLU A 13 -2.75 -26.89 -59.54
C GLU A 13 -2.64 -25.49 -58.93
N GLU A 14 -3.74 -24.96 -58.40
CA GLU A 14 -3.65 -23.96 -57.34
C GLU A 14 -4.47 -24.46 -56.16
N SER A 15 -3.72 -24.59 -55.08
CA SER A 15 -4.02 -25.16 -53.79
C SER A 15 -5.25 -24.57 -53.12
N LEU A 16 -6.00 -25.46 -52.47
CA LEU A 16 -6.88 -25.17 -51.34
C LEU A 16 -6.19 -24.23 -50.35
N SER A 17 -6.65 -22.99 -50.29
CA SER A 17 -6.45 -22.11 -49.13
C SER A 17 -7.80 -21.88 -48.48
N THR A 18 -8.28 -22.92 -47.80
CA THR A 18 -9.27 -22.76 -46.73
C THR A 18 -8.52 -22.02 -45.62
N SER A 19 -8.68 -20.69 -45.57
CA SER A 19 -8.18 -19.88 -44.47
C SER A 19 -8.92 -20.30 -43.21
N GLU A 20 -8.37 -21.27 -42.49
CA GLU A 20 -8.73 -21.53 -41.11
C GLU A 20 -8.45 -20.24 -40.33
N ALA A 21 -9.52 -19.51 -40.01
CA ALA A 21 -9.46 -18.45 -39.03
C ALA A 21 -8.93 -19.07 -37.75
N LEU A 22 -7.81 -18.54 -37.26
CA LEU A 22 -7.25 -18.84 -35.95
C LEU A 22 -8.38 -18.85 -34.92
N PRO A 23 -8.40 -19.80 -33.97
CA PRO A 23 -9.29 -19.69 -32.83
C PRO A 23 -8.97 -18.35 -32.17
N ASN A 24 -9.96 -17.45 -32.23
CA ASN A 24 -9.94 -16.20 -31.50
C ASN A 24 -9.61 -16.58 -30.06
N ALA A 25 -8.49 -16.07 -29.52
CA ALA A 25 -8.03 -16.42 -28.18
C ALA A 25 -9.22 -16.23 -27.23
N GLU A 26 -9.78 -17.33 -26.74
CA GLU A 26 -10.94 -17.29 -25.85
C GLU A 26 -10.45 -16.63 -24.58
N SER A 27 -10.80 -15.35 -24.41
CA SER A 27 -10.54 -14.62 -23.18
C SER A 27 -11.16 -15.42 -22.04
N LEU A 28 -10.35 -15.79 -21.07
CA LEU A 28 -10.82 -16.49 -19.88
C LEU A 28 -11.99 -15.74 -19.24
N PRO A 29 -13.03 -16.45 -18.78
CA PRO A 29 -14.11 -15.78 -18.09
C PRO A 29 -13.55 -15.09 -16.84
N ARG A 30 -13.92 -13.81 -16.65
CA ARG A 30 -13.34 -12.89 -15.66
C ARG A 30 -13.32 -13.43 -14.23
N ASN A 31 -14.25 -14.33 -13.90
CA ASN A 31 -14.30 -15.01 -12.61
C ASN A 31 -13.04 -15.83 -12.34
N VAL A 32 -12.49 -16.54 -13.33
CA VAL A 32 -11.29 -17.37 -13.15
C VAL A 32 -10.05 -16.50 -12.89
N ILE A 33 -9.95 -15.35 -13.58
CA ILE A 33 -8.88 -14.37 -13.33
C ILE A 33 -9.00 -13.81 -11.91
N ASN A 34 -10.22 -13.44 -11.49
CA ASN A 34 -10.46 -12.93 -10.14
C ASN A 34 -10.12 -13.98 -9.05
N ASP A 35 -10.45 -15.25 -9.26
CA ASP A 35 -10.07 -16.33 -8.35
C ASP A 35 -8.54 -16.43 -8.24
N LYS A 36 -7.82 -16.29 -9.36
CA LYS A 36 -6.34 -16.29 -9.36
C LYS A 36 -5.72 -15.05 -8.73
N VAL A 37 -6.37 -13.90 -8.83
CA VAL A 37 -5.99 -12.69 -8.08
C VAL A 37 -6.11 -12.96 -6.58
N ALA A 38 -7.23 -13.54 -6.13
CA ALA A 38 -7.44 -13.88 -4.72
C ALA A 38 -6.41 -14.90 -4.21
N ASP A 39 -6.15 -15.98 -4.95
CA ASP A 39 -5.12 -16.98 -4.63
C ASP A 39 -3.74 -16.33 -4.50
N LEU A 40 -3.39 -15.40 -5.40
CA LEU A 40 -2.11 -14.72 -5.39
C LEU A 40 -1.97 -13.75 -4.21
N VAL A 41 -3.04 -13.02 -3.88
CA VAL A 41 -3.09 -12.15 -2.69
C VAL A 41 -2.87 -12.98 -1.42
N GLU A 42 -3.54 -14.12 -1.28
CA GLU A 42 -3.36 -15.00 -0.11
C GLU A 42 -1.93 -15.54 -0.01
N PHE A 43 -1.38 -16.02 -1.13
CA PHE A 43 0.01 -16.48 -1.20
C PHE A 43 1.01 -15.39 -0.79
N LEU A 44 0.84 -14.18 -1.29
CA LEU A 44 1.69 -13.05 -0.96
C LEU A 44 1.53 -12.63 0.51
N LEU A 45 0.30 -12.61 1.04
CA LEU A 45 0.10 -12.35 2.48
C LEU A 45 0.81 -13.38 3.37
N LEU A 46 0.88 -14.64 2.94
CA LEU A 46 1.68 -15.65 3.63
C LEU A 46 3.17 -15.29 3.61
N LYS A 47 3.73 -14.93 2.45
CA LYS A 47 5.13 -14.47 2.32
C LYS A 47 5.42 -13.22 3.17
N TYR A 48 4.47 -12.29 3.24
CA TYR A 48 4.56 -11.10 4.08
C TYR A 48 4.63 -11.44 5.58
N ARG A 49 3.86 -12.44 6.03
CA ARG A 49 3.87 -12.92 7.42
C ARG A 49 5.15 -13.65 7.76
N THR A 50 5.62 -14.53 6.88
CA THR A 50 6.86 -15.31 7.08
C THR A 50 8.12 -14.49 6.82
N LYS A 51 7.99 -13.25 6.32
CA LYS A 51 9.08 -12.35 5.93
C LYS A 51 10.03 -13.01 4.91
N GLU A 52 9.46 -13.83 4.03
CA GLU A 52 10.18 -14.52 2.96
C GLU A 52 10.14 -13.72 1.65
N LEU A 53 11.23 -13.81 0.88
CA LEU A 53 11.22 -13.41 -0.52
C LEU A 53 10.41 -14.40 -1.34
N THR A 54 9.92 -13.93 -2.49
CA THR A 54 9.29 -14.79 -3.48
C THR A 54 9.75 -14.39 -4.88
N THR A 55 9.68 -15.32 -5.84
CA THR A 55 10.06 -15.07 -7.23
C THR A 55 8.86 -15.20 -8.15
N LYS A 56 8.94 -14.55 -9.32
CA LYS A 56 7.95 -14.74 -10.38
C LYS A 56 7.75 -16.22 -10.72
N ALA A 57 8.83 -17.01 -10.77
CA ALA A 57 8.76 -18.45 -11.03
C ALA A 57 7.97 -19.20 -9.94
N GLU A 58 8.14 -18.83 -8.67
CA GLU A 58 7.37 -19.42 -7.56
C GLU A 58 5.87 -19.05 -7.68
N MET A 59 5.55 -17.78 -7.93
CA MET A 59 4.15 -17.34 -8.13
C MET A 59 3.49 -18.07 -9.30
N LEU A 60 4.22 -18.21 -10.42
CA LEU A 60 3.74 -18.92 -11.60
C LEU A 60 3.46 -20.40 -11.29
N ASN A 61 4.34 -21.06 -10.55
CA ASN A 61 4.22 -22.49 -10.27
C ASN A 61 3.15 -22.80 -9.20
N VAL A 62 3.08 -22.01 -8.14
CA VAL A 62 2.19 -22.29 -7.00
C VAL A 62 0.76 -21.86 -7.29
N VAL A 63 0.58 -20.66 -7.87
CA VAL A 63 -0.73 -20.00 -7.94
C VAL A 63 -1.32 -20.03 -9.35
N ILE A 64 -0.52 -19.61 -10.33
CA ILE A 64 -1.00 -19.27 -11.67
C ILE A 64 -1.12 -20.50 -12.56
N GLN A 65 -0.17 -21.43 -12.47
CA GLN A 65 -0.11 -22.73 -13.15
C GLN A 65 -0.38 -22.64 -14.65
N ASP A 66 -1.61 -22.95 -15.08
CA ASP A 66 -2.04 -22.99 -16.48
C ASP A 66 -2.35 -21.59 -17.05
N TYR A 67 -2.36 -20.53 -16.22
CA TYR A 67 -2.76 -19.17 -16.59
C TYR A 67 -1.60 -18.21 -16.79
N GLN A 68 -0.43 -18.72 -17.20
CA GLN A 68 0.82 -17.93 -17.24
C GLN A 68 0.72 -16.71 -18.16
N ASP A 69 -0.04 -16.80 -19.24
CA ASP A 69 -0.26 -15.69 -20.19
C ASP A 69 -1.00 -14.51 -19.55
N HIS A 70 -1.77 -14.75 -18.48
CA HIS A 70 -2.50 -13.73 -17.71
C HIS A 70 -1.73 -13.22 -16.50
N PHE A 71 -0.51 -13.72 -16.26
CA PHE A 71 0.29 -13.32 -15.10
C PHE A 71 0.44 -11.80 -14.94
N PRO A 72 0.73 -11.00 -15.99
CA PRO A 72 0.89 -9.55 -15.80
C PRO A 72 -0.37 -8.86 -15.28
N GLU A 73 -1.55 -9.30 -15.72
CA GLU A 73 -2.84 -8.76 -15.27
C GLU A 73 -3.14 -9.20 -13.83
N ILE A 74 -2.98 -10.50 -13.54
CA ILE A 74 -3.22 -11.06 -12.21
C ILE A 74 -2.27 -10.44 -11.18
N PHE A 75 -0.98 -10.34 -11.50
CA PHE A 75 0.04 -9.76 -10.63
C PHE A 75 -0.23 -8.28 -10.35
N ARG A 76 -0.65 -7.51 -11.37
CA ARG A 76 -1.04 -6.10 -11.20
C ARG A 76 -2.24 -5.98 -10.25
N GLU A 77 -3.34 -6.69 -10.53
CA GLU A 77 -4.56 -6.61 -9.71
C GLU A 77 -4.32 -7.10 -8.27
N ALA A 78 -3.52 -8.15 -8.09
CA ALA A 78 -3.14 -8.63 -6.75
C ALA A 78 -2.26 -7.61 -5.99
N SER A 79 -1.30 -6.98 -6.69
CA SER A 79 -0.46 -5.93 -6.09
C SER A 79 -1.27 -4.69 -5.69
N GLU A 80 -2.22 -4.28 -6.53
CA GLU A 80 -3.16 -3.20 -6.21
C GLU A 80 -4.05 -3.56 -5.01
N CYS A 81 -4.55 -4.79 -4.95
CA CYS A 81 -5.34 -5.28 -3.81
C CYS A 81 -4.53 -5.29 -2.51
N LEU A 82 -3.30 -5.80 -2.53
CA LEU A 82 -2.37 -5.76 -1.40
C LEU A 82 -2.11 -4.34 -0.92
N GLN A 83 -1.87 -3.41 -1.84
CA GLN A 83 -1.58 -2.02 -1.49
C GLN A 83 -2.80 -1.31 -0.90
N LEU A 84 -3.98 -1.45 -1.51
CA LEU A 84 -5.17 -0.70 -1.12
C LEU A 84 -5.90 -1.30 0.10
N ALA A 85 -6.08 -2.62 0.13
CA ALA A 85 -6.83 -3.28 1.20
C ALA A 85 -5.94 -3.59 2.41
N PHE A 86 -4.69 -3.99 2.18
CA PHE A 86 -3.82 -4.47 3.26
C PHE A 86 -2.70 -3.47 3.61
N GLY A 87 -2.43 -2.47 2.76
CA GLY A 87 -1.31 -1.56 2.93
C GLY A 87 0.03 -2.29 2.87
N VAL A 88 0.16 -3.20 1.91
CA VAL A 88 1.39 -3.97 1.62
C VAL A 88 1.82 -3.69 0.19
N ASP A 89 3.08 -3.26 0.02
CA ASP A 89 3.72 -3.10 -1.29
C ASP A 89 4.50 -4.35 -1.66
N VAL A 90 4.33 -4.82 -2.90
CA VAL A 90 5.22 -5.79 -3.53
C VAL A 90 6.34 -5.02 -4.24
N LYS A 91 7.58 -5.17 -3.79
CA LYS A 91 8.74 -4.46 -4.36
C LYS A 91 9.73 -5.46 -4.96
N GLU A 92 10.13 -5.20 -6.18
CA GLU A 92 11.22 -5.93 -6.82
C GLU A 92 12.56 -5.58 -6.17
N VAL A 93 13.34 -6.59 -5.81
CA VAL A 93 14.67 -6.42 -5.18
C VAL A 93 15.81 -6.78 -6.12
N ASP A 94 15.59 -7.77 -7.00
CA ASP A 94 16.56 -8.17 -8.02
C ASP A 94 15.82 -8.47 -9.34
N PRO A 95 15.99 -7.62 -10.38
CA PRO A 95 15.42 -7.84 -11.70
C PRO A 95 16.02 -9.02 -12.46
N SER A 96 17.19 -9.52 -12.07
CA SER A 96 17.82 -10.66 -12.75
C SER A 96 17.19 -12.00 -12.36
N ASP A 97 16.70 -12.10 -11.11
CA ASP A 97 16.06 -13.28 -10.55
C ASP A 97 14.52 -13.14 -10.45
N ASP A 98 13.96 -12.05 -10.97
CA ASP A 98 12.54 -11.67 -10.82
C ASP A 98 12.06 -11.86 -9.37
N SER A 99 12.82 -11.31 -8.41
CA SER A 99 12.60 -11.54 -6.98
C SER A 99 11.95 -10.33 -6.30
N TYR A 100 11.02 -10.62 -5.39
CA TYR A 100 10.16 -9.64 -4.75
C TYR A 100 10.19 -9.79 -3.22
N VAL A 101 10.10 -8.63 -2.56
CA VAL A 101 9.90 -8.48 -1.12
C VAL A 101 8.58 -7.77 -0.86
N LEU A 102 7.94 -8.13 0.25
CA LEU A 102 6.66 -7.57 0.64
C LEU A 102 6.89 -6.69 1.87
N VAL A 103 6.57 -5.40 1.75
CA VAL A 103 6.84 -4.39 2.78
C VAL A 103 5.60 -3.57 3.09
N THR A 104 5.55 -2.94 4.25
CA THR A 104 4.47 -2.03 4.59
C THR A 104 4.47 -0.81 3.69
N THR A 105 3.31 -0.47 3.15
CA THR A 105 3.11 0.74 2.36
C THR A 105 3.43 1.98 3.22
N LEU A 106 4.09 2.98 2.63
CA LEU A 106 4.60 4.19 3.31
C LEU A 106 5.60 3.94 4.44
N GLY A 107 6.10 2.71 4.62
CA GLY A 107 7.04 2.37 5.70
C GLY A 107 6.40 2.38 7.09
N LEU A 108 5.07 2.22 7.17
CA LEU A 108 4.34 2.17 8.44
C LEU A 108 4.81 1.01 9.32
N THR A 109 4.85 1.22 10.63
CA THR A 109 5.26 0.20 11.60
C THR A 109 4.10 -0.44 12.37
N CYS A 110 2.85 -0.11 12.01
CA CYS A 110 1.62 -0.54 12.69
C CYS A 110 1.52 -2.08 12.84
N ASP A 111 1.95 -2.84 11.83
CA ASP A 111 1.92 -4.31 11.83
C ASP A 111 2.89 -4.96 12.83
N GLY A 112 3.90 -4.25 13.32
CA GLY A 112 4.95 -4.82 14.19
C GLY A 112 4.57 -4.94 15.68
N MET A 113 3.43 -4.38 16.10
CA MET A 113 3.06 -4.25 17.52
C MET A 113 1.82 -5.07 17.92
N MET A 114 1.04 -5.56 16.96
CA MET A 114 -0.14 -6.38 17.22
C MET A 114 0.31 -7.81 17.55
N SER A 115 -0.13 -8.32 18.72
CA SER A 115 0.34 -9.60 19.27
C SER A 115 0.13 -10.78 18.32
N ASP A 116 0.91 -11.85 18.54
CA ASP A 116 1.06 -13.15 17.85
C ASP A 116 -0.23 -13.91 17.39
N GLY A 117 -1.42 -13.31 17.48
CA GLY A 117 -2.70 -13.89 17.07
C GLY A 117 -3.47 -13.12 15.98
N GLU A 118 -3.13 -11.86 15.66
CA GLU A 118 -3.82 -11.14 14.59
C GLU A 118 -3.10 -11.30 13.25
N THR A 119 -3.70 -12.09 12.36
CA THR A 119 -3.03 -12.56 11.16
C THR A 119 -2.97 -11.54 10.03
N MET A 120 -3.84 -10.53 9.98
CA MET A 120 -4.03 -9.74 8.74
C MET A 120 -3.51 -8.29 8.87
N PRO A 121 -2.74 -7.78 7.90
CA PRO A 121 -2.25 -6.40 7.93
C PRO A 121 -3.41 -5.40 7.91
N LYS A 122 -3.38 -4.45 8.85
CA LYS A 122 -4.42 -3.42 9.02
C LYS A 122 -4.00 -2.04 8.50
N ASN A 123 -2.89 -1.97 7.76
CA ASN A 123 -2.32 -0.72 7.27
C ASN A 123 -3.20 -0.05 6.22
N GLY A 124 -3.95 -0.82 5.42
CA GLY A 124 -4.82 -0.27 4.37
C GLY A 124 -5.86 0.70 4.91
N ILE A 125 -6.65 0.28 5.91
CA ILE A 125 -7.67 1.14 6.53
C ILE A 125 -7.06 2.35 7.24
N LEU A 126 -5.89 2.17 7.87
CA LEU A 126 -5.12 3.26 8.48
C LEU A 126 -4.74 4.32 7.43
N ILE A 127 -4.16 3.91 6.29
CA ILE A 127 -3.77 4.82 5.20
C ILE A 127 -4.99 5.57 4.66
N VAL A 128 -6.14 4.90 4.47
CA VAL A 128 -7.35 5.55 3.98
C VAL A 128 -7.79 6.67 4.93
N ILE A 129 -7.93 6.39 6.22
CA ILE A 129 -8.41 7.39 7.19
C ILE A 129 -7.40 8.54 7.33
N LEU A 130 -6.09 8.26 7.36
CA LEU A 130 -5.06 9.30 7.37
C LEU A 130 -5.13 10.21 6.14
N SER A 131 -5.41 9.61 4.97
CA SER A 131 -5.61 10.36 3.71
C SER A 131 -6.82 11.27 3.80
N MET A 132 -7.92 10.78 4.37
CA MET A 132 -9.13 11.59 4.58
C MET A 132 -8.86 12.79 5.49
N ILE A 133 -8.19 12.57 6.63
CA ILE A 133 -7.81 13.66 7.55
C ILE A 133 -6.95 14.70 6.84
N PHE A 134 -5.96 14.26 6.06
CA PHE A 134 -5.10 15.17 5.29
C PHE A 134 -5.89 15.98 4.25
N MET A 135 -6.77 15.32 3.50
CA MET A 135 -7.55 15.98 2.44
C MET A 135 -8.59 16.98 2.98
N GLU A 136 -9.11 16.76 4.19
CA GLU A 136 -10.09 17.61 4.87
C GLU A 136 -9.45 18.74 5.72
N GLY A 137 -8.12 18.85 5.73
CA GLY A 137 -7.43 19.93 6.46
C GLY A 137 -7.20 19.64 7.94
N ASP A 138 -6.61 18.47 8.23
CA ASP A 138 -6.12 18.00 9.53
C ASP A 138 -7.17 17.52 10.54
N CYS A 139 -8.45 17.56 10.17
CA CYS A 139 -9.51 16.85 10.91
C CYS A 139 -10.60 16.34 9.97
N VAL A 140 -11.25 15.23 10.32
CA VAL A 140 -12.39 14.70 9.58
C VAL A 140 -13.46 14.21 10.54
N SER A 141 -14.73 14.43 10.22
CA SER A 141 -15.83 13.99 11.08
C SER A 141 -15.99 12.47 11.03
N GLU A 142 -16.41 11.86 12.14
CA GLU A 142 -16.67 10.43 12.22
C GLU A 142 -17.68 9.96 11.16
N GLU A 143 -18.72 10.76 10.90
CA GLU A 143 -19.75 10.44 9.91
C GLU A 143 -19.15 10.34 8.50
N LYS A 144 -18.20 11.22 8.17
CA LYS A 144 -17.54 11.21 6.85
C LYS A 144 -16.64 9.99 6.70
N VAL A 145 -15.92 9.61 7.76
CA VAL A 145 -15.12 8.37 7.79
C VAL A 145 -16.01 7.17 7.50
N TRP A 146 -17.11 7.02 8.23
CA TRP A 146 -18.03 5.89 8.00
C TRP A 146 -18.70 5.92 6.62
N GLU A 147 -19.01 7.09 6.06
CA GLU A 147 -19.54 7.19 4.69
C GLU A 147 -18.60 6.53 3.68
N VAL A 148 -17.29 6.83 3.76
CA VAL A 148 -16.28 6.26 2.85
C VAL A 148 -16.03 4.79 3.15
N LEU A 149 -15.91 4.40 4.43
CA LEU A 149 -15.71 3.00 4.81
C LEU A 149 -16.86 2.10 4.34
N ASN A 150 -18.11 2.57 4.42
CA ASN A 150 -19.27 1.85 3.95
C ASN A 150 -19.22 1.59 2.43
N VAL A 151 -18.75 2.56 1.63
CA VAL A 151 -18.54 2.39 0.19
C VAL A 151 -17.50 1.32 -0.11
N MET A 152 -16.50 1.16 0.77
CA MET A 152 -15.48 0.11 0.69
C MET A 152 -15.94 -1.23 1.30
N GLY A 153 -17.18 -1.34 1.76
CA GLY A 153 -17.72 -2.56 2.35
C GLY A 153 -17.32 -2.82 3.81
N VAL A 154 -16.79 -1.80 4.50
CA VAL A 154 -16.44 -1.84 5.94
C VAL A 154 -17.53 -1.11 6.72
N TYR A 155 -18.30 -1.85 7.52
CA TYR A 155 -19.49 -1.33 8.19
C TYR A 155 -19.33 -1.28 9.71
N ASP A 156 -19.89 -0.24 10.32
CA ASP A 156 -19.94 -0.11 11.78
C ASP A 156 -20.76 -1.25 12.42
N GLY A 157 -20.21 -1.84 13.49
CA GLY A 157 -20.85 -2.92 14.26
C GLY A 157 -20.98 -4.26 13.53
N THR A 158 -20.31 -4.44 12.38
CA THR A 158 -20.27 -5.71 11.64
C THR A 158 -18.84 -6.17 11.45
N ASP A 159 -18.52 -7.37 11.92
CA ASP A 159 -17.18 -7.96 11.74
C ASP A 159 -16.82 -8.05 10.25
N HIS A 160 -15.69 -7.45 9.91
CA HIS A 160 -15.10 -7.51 8.58
C HIS A 160 -14.02 -8.61 8.55
N PHE A 161 -14.02 -9.44 7.49
CA PHE A 161 -13.13 -10.60 7.40
C PHE A 161 -11.63 -10.25 7.43
N ILE A 162 -11.24 -9.04 7.01
CA ILE A 162 -9.86 -8.52 7.08
C ILE A 162 -9.60 -7.79 8.40
N TYR A 163 -10.54 -6.96 8.84
CA TYR A 163 -10.29 -5.93 9.85
C TYR A 163 -10.84 -6.27 11.24
N GLY A 164 -11.59 -7.37 11.37
CA GLY A 164 -12.34 -7.68 12.59
C GLY A 164 -13.47 -6.68 12.80
N GLU A 165 -13.77 -6.34 14.05
CA GLU A 165 -14.76 -5.32 14.40
C GLU A 165 -14.20 -3.92 14.08
N PRO A 166 -14.71 -3.21 13.05
CA PRO A 166 -14.07 -1.98 12.55
C PRO A 166 -14.11 -0.83 13.55
N ARG A 167 -15.15 -0.72 14.39
CA ARG A 167 -15.28 0.38 15.35
C ARG A 167 -14.21 0.29 16.43
N GLU A 168 -13.99 -0.90 17.00
CA GLU A 168 -12.93 -1.19 17.96
C GLU A 168 -11.55 -0.95 17.33
N LEU A 169 -11.33 -1.41 16.10
CA LEU A 169 -10.08 -1.16 15.40
C LEU A 169 -9.79 0.34 15.28
N ILE A 170 -10.74 1.11 14.76
CA ILE A 170 -10.52 2.53 14.43
C ILE A 170 -10.48 3.41 15.67
N THR A 171 -11.45 3.25 16.58
CA THR A 171 -11.65 4.17 17.72
C THR A 171 -10.89 3.77 18.97
N ARG A 172 -10.41 2.52 19.06
CA ARG A 172 -9.66 2.02 20.22
C ARG A 172 -8.26 1.62 19.83
N VAL A 173 -8.09 0.64 18.95
CA VAL A 173 -6.76 0.09 18.64
C VAL A 173 -5.86 1.13 17.98
N LEU A 174 -6.30 1.78 16.89
CA LEU A 174 -5.48 2.78 16.18
C LEU A 174 -5.29 4.09 16.98
N VAL A 175 -6.19 4.38 17.92
CA VAL A 175 -6.02 5.49 18.88
C VAL A 175 -5.00 5.14 19.96
N GLN A 176 -5.03 3.92 20.50
CA GLN A 176 -4.04 3.41 21.46
C GLN A 176 -2.65 3.33 20.85
N GLU A 177 -2.55 2.93 19.58
CA GLU A 177 -1.32 2.93 18.79
C GLU A 177 -0.87 4.35 18.38
N GLN A 178 -1.60 5.39 18.79
CA GLN A 178 -1.29 6.80 18.58
C GLN A 178 -1.26 7.25 17.10
N TYR A 179 -1.91 6.50 16.22
CA TYR A 179 -2.11 6.91 14.83
C TYR A 179 -3.22 7.95 14.69
N PHE A 180 -4.24 7.88 15.55
CA PHE A 180 -5.33 8.84 15.56
C PHE A 180 -5.54 9.48 16.93
N GLU A 181 -5.92 10.75 16.91
CA GLU A 181 -6.67 11.35 18.01
C GLU A 181 -8.16 11.28 17.65
N TYR A 182 -8.96 10.64 18.51
CA TYR A 182 -10.41 10.59 18.40
C TYR A 182 -11.02 11.41 19.52
N ARG A 183 -11.72 12.50 19.19
CA ARG A 183 -12.23 13.45 20.19
C ARG A 183 -13.62 13.97 19.84
N GLN A 184 -14.34 14.40 20.88
CA GLN A 184 -15.61 15.06 20.70
C GLN A 184 -15.40 16.49 20.20
N VAL A 185 -16.18 16.91 19.21
CA VAL A 185 -16.22 18.28 18.70
C VAL A 185 -16.71 19.21 19.82
N PRO A 186 -15.95 20.26 20.19
CA PRO A 186 -16.35 21.18 21.25
C PRO A 186 -17.72 21.81 21.00
N ASN A 187 -18.57 21.83 22.03
CA ASN A 187 -19.91 22.43 21.99
C ASN A 187 -20.86 21.83 20.94
N SER A 188 -20.64 20.58 20.54
CA SER A 188 -21.57 19.85 19.67
C SER A 188 -22.81 19.37 20.45
N ASP A 189 -24.00 19.73 19.96
CA ASP A 189 -25.29 19.19 20.41
C ASP A 189 -26.16 18.82 19.19
N PRO A 190 -26.41 17.52 18.93
CA PRO A 190 -25.92 16.35 19.69
C PRO A 190 -24.40 16.18 19.61
N ALA A 191 -23.83 15.37 20.51
CA ALA A 191 -22.41 15.07 20.53
C ALA A 191 -21.93 14.51 19.17
N ARG A 192 -20.89 15.13 18.61
CA ARG A 192 -20.22 14.71 17.37
C ARG A 192 -18.75 14.45 17.64
N TYR A 193 -18.14 13.58 16.85
CA TYR A 193 -16.74 13.21 16.99
C TYR A 193 -15.98 13.43 15.69
N GLU A 194 -14.69 13.64 15.84
CA GLU A 194 -13.75 13.86 14.74
C GLU A 194 -12.44 13.10 14.98
N PHE A 195 -11.77 12.79 13.88
CA PHE A 195 -10.45 12.17 13.85
C PHE A 195 -9.41 13.18 13.41
N LEU A 196 -8.23 13.11 14.04
CA LEU A 196 -7.02 13.85 13.66
C LEU A 196 -5.84 12.88 13.62
N TRP A 197 -4.74 13.27 12.99
CA TRP A 197 -3.50 12.52 13.09
C TRP A 197 -2.99 12.53 14.54
N GLY A 198 -2.62 11.36 15.03
CA GLY A 198 -1.96 11.21 16.32
C GLY A 198 -0.43 11.43 16.21
N PRO A 199 0.27 11.45 17.35
CA PRO A 199 1.68 11.75 17.39
C PRO A 199 2.53 10.71 16.63
N ARG A 200 2.12 9.44 16.60
CA ARG A 200 2.83 8.41 15.82
C ARG A 200 2.63 8.59 14.32
N ALA A 201 1.43 8.96 13.88
CA ALA A 201 1.19 9.28 12.46
C ALA A 201 2.10 10.44 12.00
N HIS A 202 2.20 11.51 12.80
CA HIS A 202 3.13 12.60 12.52
C HIS A 202 4.61 12.16 12.53
N ALA A 203 5.00 11.23 13.39
CA ALA A 203 6.36 10.72 13.45
C ALA A 203 6.71 9.85 12.23
N GLU A 204 5.80 8.96 11.80
CA GLU A 204 6.06 7.97 10.76
C GLU A 204 5.79 8.49 9.35
N ILE A 205 4.85 9.43 9.18
CA ILE A 205 4.30 9.79 7.88
C ILE A 205 4.58 11.25 7.56
N CYS A 206 5.01 11.51 6.33
CA CYS A 206 5.06 12.84 5.75
C CYS A 206 3.82 13.05 4.87
N LYS A 207 3.13 14.18 5.00
CA LYS A 207 2.01 14.55 4.11
C LYS A 207 2.42 14.52 2.64
N MET A 208 3.68 14.86 2.33
CA MET A 208 4.21 14.78 0.96
C MET A 208 4.27 13.34 0.44
N THR A 209 4.77 12.39 1.24
CA THR A 209 4.84 10.98 0.82
C THR A 209 3.45 10.36 0.70
N LEU A 210 2.50 10.78 1.55
CA LEU A 210 1.10 10.39 1.43
C LEU A 210 0.45 10.97 0.16
N LEU A 211 0.71 12.24 -0.17
CA LEU A 211 0.21 12.86 -1.39
C LEU A 211 0.78 12.19 -2.66
N GLU A 212 2.08 11.87 -2.67
CA GLU A 212 2.73 11.12 -3.74
C GLU A 212 2.07 9.76 -3.96
N PHE A 213 1.75 9.07 -2.87
CA PHE A 213 1.03 7.80 -2.90
C PHE A 213 -0.37 7.95 -3.50
N LEU A 214 -1.16 8.95 -3.06
CA LEU A 214 -2.51 9.21 -3.59
C LEU A 214 -2.49 9.62 -5.08
N ALA A 215 -1.51 10.44 -5.46
CA ALA A 215 -1.31 10.85 -6.84
C ALA A 215 -0.98 9.64 -7.73
N LYS A 216 -0.11 8.74 -7.25
CA LYS A 216 0.23 7.50 -7.96
C LYS A 216 -1.00 6.62 -8.20
N ILE A 217 -1.84 6.40 -7.19
CA ILE A 217 -3.07 5.59 -7.31
C ILE A 217 -4.04 6.22 -8.31
N SER A 218 -4.14 7.54 -8.33
CA SER A 218 -5.01 8.27 -9.26
C SER A 218 -4.38 8.51 -10.64
N GLY A 219 -3.18 7.99 -10.91
CA GLY A 219 -2.46 8.21 -12.16
C GLY A 219 -2.13 9.68 -12.43
N SER A 220 -1.99 10.49 -11.38
CA SER A 220 -1.79 11.94 -11.43
C SER A 220 -0.43 12.35 -10.83
N ASP A 221 -0.01 13.59 -11.08
CA ASP A 221 1.15 14.21 -10.42
C ASP A 221 0.68 14.89 -9.11
N PRO A 222 1.44 14.83 -8.00
CA PRO A 222 1.09 15.51 -6.75
C PRO A 222 0.75 16.99 -6.92
N ARG A 223 1.43 17.67 -7.86
CA ARG A 223 1.23 19.11 -8.16
C ARG A 223 -0.10 19.40 -8.85
N ALA A 224 -0.82 18.37 -9.32
CA ALA A 224 -2.18 18.51 -9.80
C ALA A 224 -3.16 18.87 -8.67
N PHE A 225 -2.76 18.71 -7.41
CA PHE A 225 -3.52 19.03 -6.21
C PHE A 225 -2.85 20.17 -5.42
N PRO A 226 -2.90 21.43 -5.92
CA PRO A 226 -2.08 22.52 -5.40
C PRO A 226 -2.30 22.79 -3.90
N LEU A 227 -3.54 22.72 -3.42
CA LEU A 227 -3.86 22.94 -2.01
C LEU A 227 -3.17 21.92 -1.10
N TRP A 228 -3.27 20.63 -1.44
CA TRP A 228 -2.66 19.55 -0.67
C TRP A 228 -1.14 19.55 -0.82
N TYR A 229 -0.63 19.93 -1.99
CA TYR A 229 0.81 20.03 -2.24
C TYR A 229 1.46 21.14 -1.41
N GLU A 230 0.86 22.33 -1.35
CA GLU A 230 1.32 23.44 -0.50
C GLU A 230 1.28 23.07 0.98
N GLU A 231 0.21 22.41 1.43
CA GLU A 231 0.08 21.89 2.80
C GLU A 231 1.19 20.88 3.15
N ALA A 232 1.44 19.94 2.23
CA ALA A 232 2.47 18.94 2.39
C ALA A 232 3.89 19.55 2.46
N LEU A 233 4.15 20.58 1.64
CA LEU A 233 5.41 21.33 1.70
C LEU A 233 5.59 22.04 3.04
N ARG A 234 4.54 22.70 3.55
CA ARG A 234 4.61 23.41 4.83
C ARG A 234 5.00 22.48 5.97
N GLN A 235 4.37 21.30 6.05
CA GLN A 235 4.71 20.32 7.08
C GLN A 235 6.17 19.84 6.95
N GLN A 236 6.65 19.63 5.72
CA GLN A 236 8.03 19.19 5.49
C GLN A 236 9.05 20.25 5.96
N GLU A 237 8.77 21.52 5.69
CA GLU A 237 9.59 22.65 6.15
C GLU A 237 9.59 22.77 7.69
N GLU A 238 8.43 22.68 8.33
CA GLU A 238 8.29 22.69 9.80
C GLU A 238 9.09 21.56 10.45
N ARG A 239 9.03 20.36 9.87
CA ARG A 239 9.80 19.19 10.34
C ARG A 239 11.30 19.39 10.21
N ALA A 240 11.75 20.01 9.13
CA ALA A 240 13.17 20.32 8.92
C ALA A 240 13.68 21.36 9.93
N GLN A 241 12.87 22.38 10.24
CA GLN A 241 13.22 23.43 11.22
C GLN A 241 13.29 22.87 12.66
N SER A 242 12.35 22.01 13.04
CA SER A 242 12.32 21.39 14.37
C SER A 242 13.52 20.46 14.65
N GLY A 243 14.13 19.87 13.61
CA GLY A 243 15.32 19.03 13.76
C GLY A 243 16.60 19.82 14.00
N ILE A 244 16.67 21.08 13.54
CA ILE A 244 17.86 21.95 13.68
C ILE A 244 17.93 22.55 15.09
N THR A 245 16.79 22.88 15.70
CA THR A 245 16.75 23.47 17.06
C THR A 245 17.18 22.50 18.15
N THR A 246 17.06 21.19 17.96
CA THR A 246 17.47 20.19 18.98
C THR A 246 18.98 19.93 19.03
N THR A 247 19.74 20.32 18.02
CA THR A 247 21.19 20.05 17.96
C THR A 247 22.05 21.13 18.60
N ASP A 248 21.56 22.37 18.73
CA ASP A 248 22.34 23.47 19.32
C ASP A 248 22.29 23.52 20.86
N ASP A 249 21.23 23.01 21.48
CA ASP A 249 21.07 23.07 22.96
C ASP A 249 21.87 22.01 23.74
N THR A 250 22.45 21.01 23.06
CA THR A 250 23.30 19.99 23.72
C THR A 250 24.76 20.43 23.86
N SER A 251 25.19 21.52 23.19
CA SER A 251 26.59 21.99 23.24
C SER A 251 26.88 23.00 24.37
N ALA A 252 25.88 23.43 25.14
CA ALA A 252 26.03 24.54 26.10
C ALA A 252 26.12 24.14 27.58
N MET A 253 26.14 22.84 27.92
CA MET A 253 26.23 22.36 29.32
C MET A 253 27.48 21.51 29.56
N ALA A 254 28.66 22.05 29.23
CA ALA A 254 29.91 21.55 29.77
C ALA A 254 30.95 22.66 29.82
N SER A 255 30.77 23.63 30.71
CA SER A 255 31.88 24.46 31.19
C SER A 255 31.54 25.15 32.51
N GLU A 256 32.56 25.12 33.38
CA GLU A 256 32.74 25.91 34.61
C GLU A 256 32.07 25.34 35.88
N SER A 257 32.77 25.15 37.01
CA SER A 257 34.13 25.50 37.41
C SER A 257 34.45 24.83 38.76
N SER A 258 35.73 24.63 39.09
CA SER A 258 36.39 25.33 40.22
C SER A 258 37.57 24.54 40.83
N SER A 259 38.76 25.08 40.59
CA SER A 259 39.84 25.37 41.55
C SER A 259 40.37 24.28 42.50
N ALA A 260 41.62 23.86 42.23
CA ALA A 260 42.52 23.30 43.23
C ALA A 260 43.22 24.41 44.04
N PRO A 261 43.64 24.11 45.29
CA PRO A 261 45.06 24.25 45.58
C PRO A 261 45.65 23.03 46.31
N SER A 262 46.98 23.06 46.36
CA SER A 262 47.95 21.98 46.51
C SER A 262 48.24 21.52 47.95
N SER A 263 49.04 20.43 48.02
CA SER A 263 49.86 19.90 49.14
C SER A 263 49.12 18.99 50.15
N SER A 264 49.64 17.85 50.64
CA SER A 264 50.98 17.23 50.59
C SER A 264 50.93 15.80 51.17
N PHE A 265 51.78 14.91 50.63
CA PHE A 265 52.50 13.76 51.26
C PHE A 265 51.76 12.54 51.86
N CYS A 266 51.92 11.38 51.17
CA CYS A 266 52.48 10.03 51.52
C CYS A 266 52.49 9.48 52.98
N PRO A 267 52.81 8.18 53.27
CA PRO A 267 53.23 7.06 52.38
C PRO A 267 52.65 5.64 52.70
N GLU A 268 53.12 4.69 51.86
CA GLU A 268 53.26 3.21 51.94
C GLU A 268 52.02 2.30 51.94
#